data_AF-A0A7C1FRX5-F1
#
_entry.id   AF-A0A7C1FRX5-F1
#
_cell.length_a   1.000
_cell.length_b   1.000
_cell.length_c   1.000
_cell.angle_alpha   90.00
_cell.angle_beta   90.00
_cell.angle_gamma   90.00
#
_symmetry.space_group_name_H-M   'P 1'
#
loop_
_entity.id
_entity.type
_entity.pdbx_description
1 polymer ?
#
loop_
_entity_poly.entity_id
_entity_poly.type
_entity_poly.pdbx_seq_one_letter_code
_entity_poly.pdbx_strand_id
1 'polypeptide(L)'
;MPIFHWSCCVPRSMDLTPPCSLQSCSYRLPSTCWWLMPMETRDFVLPDAVLVRGYNVHVDCVHDARWLPRTILRRAVETVLCGENVRDARIGIVLCDDTMIRMVNVRYLGHDWTTDVITFPLNTDPIEGEIYISVDTARRQAAEAGVSLRNELVRLVVHGVLHLLGYDDRTKAQRQQMHARQEKYVEHILHS
;
A
#
# COMPACT_ATOMS: atom_id res chain seq x y z
N MET A 1 48.41 -10.63 -38.15
CA MET A 1 47.21 -9.92 -37.65
C MET A 1 47.70 -8.92 -36.61
N PRO A 2 47.40 -7.60 -36.76
CA PRO A 2 48.25 -6.56 -36.20
C PRO A 2 47.92 -6.17 -34.75
N ILE A 3 48.93 -5.58 -34.13
CA ILE A 3 49.04 -4.96 -32.81
C ILE A 3 49.00 -3.44 -33.01
N PHE A 4 48.33 -2.65 -32.15
CA PHE A 4 48.61 -1.23 -31.79
C PHE A 4 47.65 -0.89 -30.61
N HIS A 5 48.01 -0.55 -29.37
CA HIS A 5 48.91 0.43 -28.72
C HIS A 5 48.43 1.91 -28.71
N TRP A 6 47.85 2.29 -27.55
CA TRP A 6 48.00 3.50 -26.71
C TRP A 6 47.65 4.94 -27.18
N SER A 7 47.15 5.69 -26.17
CA SER A 7 47.33 7.12 -25.84
C SER A 7 46.25 8.17 -26.20
N CYS A 8 45.58 8.63 -25.13
CA CYS A 8 45.53 10.01 -24.60
C CYS A 8 45.39 11.24 -25.54
N CYS A 9 44.33 12.02 -25.22
CA CYS A 9 44.34 13.47 -24.88
C CYS A 9 44.07 14.58 -25.93
N VAL A 10 43.11 15.44 -25.52
CA VAL A 10 42.88 16.91 -25.73
C VAL A 10 42.09 17.44 -26.98
N PRO A 11 41.53 18.71 -26.97
CA PRO A 11 40.08 19.00 -26.95
C PRO A 11 39.63 20.10 -27.97
N ARG A 12 38.49 20.79 -27.69
CA ARG A 12 37.96 22.05 -28.30
C ARG A 12 37.39 21.88 -29.73
N SER A 13 36.35 22.57 -30.20
CA SER A 13 35.66 23.82 -29.82
C SER A 13 34.47 24.07 -30.77
N MET A 14 33.52 24.92 -30.33
CA MET A 14 32.69 25.86 -31.13
C MET A 14 31.63 25.25 -32.08
N ASP A 15 30.35 25.41 -31.74
CA ASP A 15 29.45 26.49 -32.18
C ASP A 15 29.16 26.47 -33.68
N LEU A 16 27.87 26.49 -34.03
CA LEU A 16 27.24 27.23 -35.14
C LEU A 16 25.79 26.70 -35.33
N THR A 17 24.81 27.46 -34.83
CA THR A 17 23.47 27.60 -35.46
C THR A 17 23.64 28.42 -36.77
N PRO A 18 22.63 28.75 -37.64
CA PRO A 18 21.15 28.75 -37.49
C PRO A 18 20.42 28.39 -38.85
N PRO A 19 19.32 29.04 -39.30
CA PRO A 19 17.92 29.16 -38.81
C PRO A 19 16.88 28.62 -39.83
N CYS A 20 15.60 29.00 -39.63
CA CYS A 20 14.49 29.08 -40.61
C CYS A 20 13.70 27.79 -40.88
N SER A 21 12.38 27.78 -41.11
CA SER A 21 11.27 28.74 -40.95
C SER A 21 10.07 28.09 -41.65
N LEU A 22 8.87 28.13 -41.06
CA LEU A 22 7.56 28.10 -41.74
C LEU A 22 7.27 26.79 -42.54
N GLN A 23 6.09 26.21 -42.67
CA GLN A 23 4.72 26.66 -42.57
C GLN A 23 3.83 25.40 -42.69
N SER A 24 2.64 25.44 -42.10
CA SER A 24 1.42 24.72 -42.51
C SER A 24 1.47 23.20 -42.73
N CYS A 25 0.86 22.45 -41.80
CA CYS A 25 0.09 21.28 -42.21
C CYS A 25 -1.17 21.16 -41.34
N SER A 26 -2.26 21.74 -41.84
CA SER A 26 -3.62 21.56 -41.35
C SER A 26 -4.19 20.29 -41.95
N TYR A 27 -4.39 19.24 -41.15
CA TYR A 27 -5.36 18.19 -41.51
C TYR A 27 -6.15 17.75 -40.27
N ARG A 28 -7.46 17.75 -40.48
CA ARG A 28 -8.53 17.44 -39.54
C ARG A 28 -8.89 15.96 -39.68
N LEU A 29 -8.71 15.21 -38.58
CA LEU A 29 -9.43 14.03 -38.05
C LEU A 29 -9.75 12.83 -38.99
N PRO A 30 -9.74 11.60 -38.45
CA PRO A 30 -11.01 11.07 -37.93
C PRO A 30 -10.91 10.32 -36.59
N SER A 31 -12.06 10.34 -35.91
CA SER A 31 -12.50 9.44 -34.84
C SER A 31 -12.26 7.96 -35.14
N THR A 32 -12.07 7.18 -34.07
CA THR A 32 -11.90 5.72 -33.97
C THR A 32 -10.48 5.17 -34.12
N CYS A 33 -9.75 5.17 -33.00
CA CYS A 33 -8.73 4.15 -32.69
C CYS A 33 -8.89 3.79 -31.21
N TRP A 34 -9.90 2.95 -30.93
CA TRP A 34 -9.89 2.09 -29.76
C TRP A 34 -9.04 0.88 -30.16
N TRP A 35 -8.18 0.39 -29.26
CA TRP A 35 -7.18 -0.68 -29.49
C TRP A 35 -5.83 -0.21 -30.01
N LEU A 36 -5.05 0.47 -29.16
CA LEU A 36 -3.60 0.37 -29.02
C LEU A 36 -3.13 1.57 -28.20
N MET A 37 -3.05 1.44 -26.87
CA MET A 37 -2.04 2.15 -26.08
C MET A 37 -1.94 1.54 -24.66
N PRO A 38 -0.75 1.58 -24.06
CA PRO A 38 -0.29 0.63 -23.07
C PRO A 38 -0.88 0.93 -21.68
N MET A 39 -0.78 -0.06 -20.79
CA MET A 39 -0.96 0.13 -19.36
C MET A 39 0.10 1.12 -18.87
N GLU A 40 -0.21 2.40 -18.95
CA GLU A 40 0.47 3.45 -18.21
C GLU A 40 0.38 3.07 -16.74
N THR A 41 1.55 2.72 -16.19
CA THR A 41 1.85 2.87 -14.78
C THR A 41 1.38 4.26 -14.39
N ARG A 42 0.20 4.33 -13.75
CA ARG A 42 -0.18 5.51 -12.99
C ARG A 42 0.84 5.62 -11.89
N ASP A 43 1.88 6.40 -12.15
CA ASP A 43 2.79 6.90 -11.16
C ASP A 43 1.92 7.50 -10.05
N PHE A 44 1.88 6.79 -8.93
CA PHE A 44 1.25 7.27 -7.71
C PHE A 44 2.18 8.33 -7.14
N VAL A 45 2.19 9.49 -7.78
CA VAL A 45 2.82 10.69 -7.27
C VAL A 45 1.94 11.14 -6.10
N LEU A 46 2.42 10.91 -4.88
CA LEU A 46 1.88 11.56 -3.69
C LEU A 46 1.91 13.07 -3.97
N PRO A 47 0.76 13.76 -4.08
CA PRO A 47 0.77 15.17 -4.41
C PRO A 47 1.48 15.94 -3.30
N ASP A 48 2.56 16.63 -3.68
CA ASP A 48 3.22 17.63 -2.86
C ASP A 48 2.17 18.65 -2.39
N ALA A 49 2.12 18.85 -1.07
CA ALA A 49 1.22 19.74 -0.33
C ALA A 49 -0.21 19.22 -0.05
N VAL A 50 -0.31 18.20 0.81
CA VAL A 50 -1.53 17.99 1.62
C VAL A 50 -1.28 18.58 3.01
N LEU A 51 -2.09 19.56 3.40
CA LEU A 51 -2.24 20.06 4.78
C LEU A 51 -2.08 18.90 5.78
N VAL A 52 -1.14 19.00 6.72
CA VAL A 52 -0.90 17.97 7.74
C VAL A 52 -2.17 17.82 8.58
N ARG A 53 -3.02 16.86 8.20
CA ARG A 53 -4.15 16.38 8.99
C ARG A 53 -3.62 15.31 9.94
N GLY A 54 -3.93 15.43 11.23
CA GLY A 54 -3.31 14.62 12.27
C GLY A 54 -3.88 13.21 12.33
N TYR A 55 -3.32 12.26 11.57
CA TYR A 55 -3.59 10.85 11.82
C TYR A 55 -2.99 10.46 13.17
N ASN A 56 -3.82 9.90 14.06
CA ASN A 56 -3.32 9.33 15.30
C ASN A 56 -3.32 7.81 15.20
N VAL A 57 -2.16 7.25 14.84
CA VAL A 57 -1.97 5.80 14.75
C VAL A 57 -1.15 5.34 15.95
N HIS A 58 -1.77 4.50 16.78
CA HIS A 58 -1.13 3.85 17.92
C HIS A 58 -0.94 2.37 17.60
N VAL A 59 0.27 1.86 17.86
CA VAL A 59 0.60 0.44 17.67
C VAL A 59 1.07 -0.12 18.99
N ASP A 60 0.23 -0.96 19.57
CA ASP A 60 0.49 -1.68 20.81
C ASP A 60 0.81 -3.14 20.51
N CYS A 61 1.92 -3.61 21.10
CA CYS A 61 2.36 -4.99 20.96
C CYS A 61 2.19 -5.65 22.32
N VAL A 62 1.19 -6.52 22.46
CA VAL A 62 0.94 -7.29 23.68
C VAL A 62 1.80 -8.56 23.69
N HIS A 63 2.09 -9.10 22.50
CA HIS A 63 2.92 -10.30 22.30
C HIS A 63 4.31 -9.96 21.71
N ASP A 64 5.19 -10.97 21.64
CA ASP A 64 6.60 -10.91 21.20
C ASP A 64 6.80 -10.56 19.71
N ALA A 65 6.30 -9.38 19.34
CA ALA A 65 6.44 -8.73 18.03
C ALA A 65 7.42 -7.55 18.10
N ARG A 66 8.29 -7.50 19.12
CA ARG A 66 9.25 -6.39 19.32
C ARG A 66 10.24 -6.25 18.16
N TRP A 67 10.46 -7.33 17.41
CA TRP A 67 11.32 -7.38 16.24
C TRP A 67 10.72 -6.65 15.02
N LEU A 68 9.41 -6.39 15.00
CA LEU A 68 8.78 -5.67 13.91
C LEU A 68 8.87 -4.15 14.14
N PRO A 69 9.47 -3.39 13.22
CA PRO A 69 9.53 -1.94 13.37
C PRO A 69 8.13 -1.35 13.23
N ARG A 70 7.61 -0.75 14.32
CA ARG A 70 6.28 -0.10 14.34
C ARG A 70 6.08 0.93 13.22
N THR A 71 7.17 1.48 12.71
CA THR A 71 7.19 2.42 11.58
C THR A 71 6.56 1.83 10.32
N ILE A 72 6.72 0.53 10.05
CA ILE A 72 6.11 -0.05 8.85
C ILE A 72 4.61 -0.19 8.95
N LEU A 73 4.11 -0.62 10.11
CA LEU A 73 2.67 -0.76 10.33
C LEU A 73 2.01 0.61 10.29
N ARG A 74 2.64 1.61 10.92
CA ARG A 74 2.20 3.00 10.83
C ARG A 74 2.18 3.49 9.38
N ARG A 75 3.25 3.27 8.62
CA ARG A 75 3.31 3.64 7.19
C ARG A 75 2.22 2.94 6.39
N ALA A 76 1.91 1.68 6.69
CA ALA A 76 0.86 0.93 6.02
C ALA A 76 -0.51 1.58 6.23
N VAL A 77 -0.84 1.93 7.48
CA VAL A 77 -2.08 2.64 7.81
C VAL A 77 -2.14 4.00 7.12
N GLU A 78 -1.09 4.82 7.26
CA GLU A 78 -1.02 6.17 6.67
C GLU A 78 -1.16 6.13 5.14
N THR A 79 -0.54 5.15 4.47
CA THR A 79 -0.66 4.95 3.02
C THR A 79 -2.11 4.70 2.60
N VAL A 80 -2.81 3.80 3.31
CA VAL A 80 -4.21 3.47 2.99
C VAL A 80 -5.12 4.67 3.26
N LEU A 81 -4.96 5.33 4.41
CA LEU A 81 -5.75 6.51 4.77
C LEU A 81 -5.56 7.66 3.77
N CYS A 82 -4.31 7.90 3.35
CA CYS A 82 -4.01 8.90 2.32
C CYS A 82 -4.61 8.50 0.96
N GLY A 83 -4.50 7.22 0.58
CA GLY A 83 -5.03 6.69 -0.68
C GLY A 83 -6.56 6.78 -0.79
N GLU A 84 -7.27 6.61 0.31
CA GLU A 84 -8.74 6.71 0.38
C GLU A 84 -9.25 8.11 0.77
N ASN A 85 -8.37 9.12 0.79
CA ASN A 85 -8.69 10.53 1.12
C ASN A 85 -9.34 10.75 2.50
N VAL A 86 -8.94 9.94 3.49
CA VAL A 86 -9.43 10.08 4.86
C VAL A 86 -8.78 11.29 5.51
N ARG A 87 -9.62 12.08 6.18
CA ARG A 87 -9.24 13.39 6.73
C ARG A 87 -8.76 13.32 8.17
N ASP A 88 -9.39 12.51 9.00
CA ASP A 88 -9.06 12.34 10.41
C ASP A 88 -9.37 10.90 10.79
N ALA A 89 -8.42 10.25 11.45
CA ALA A 89 -8.57 8.88 11.89
C ALA A 89 -7.72 8.59 13.12
N ARG A 90 -8.29 7.82 14.06
CA ARG A 90 -7.60 7.21 15.19
C ARG A 90 -7.66 5.70 15.07
N ILE A 91 -6.53 5.08 14.80
CA ILE A 91 -6.46 3.63 14.60
C ILE A 91 -5.49 3.03 15.62
N GLY A 92 -6.02 2.13 16.45
CA GLY A 92 -5.24 1.29 17.34
C GLY A 92 -4.94 -0.05 16.65
N ILE A 93 -3.67 -0.45 16.59
CA ILE A 93 -3.28 -1.80 16.16
C ILE A 93 -2.77 -2.55 17.37
N VAL A 94 -3.36 -3.71 17.65
CA VAL A 94 -2.99 -4.60 18.74
C VAL A 94 -2.45 -5.90 18.17
N LEU A 95 -1.13 -6.12 18.33
CA LEU A 95 -0.50 -7.38 17.98
C LEU A 95 -0.56 -8.34 19.16
N CYS A 96 -1.19 -9.49 18.94
CA CYS A 96 -1.50 -10.47 19.97
C CYS A 96 -1.18 -11.91 19.53
N ASP A 97 -1.36 -12.87 20.43
CA ASP A 97 -1.26 -14.30 20.14
C ASP A 97 -2.63 -14.93 19.87
N ASP A 98 -2.62 -16.20 19.47
CA ASP A 98 -3.85 -16.96 19.19
C ASP A 98 -4.77 -17.08 20.39
N THR A 99 -4.21 -17.12 21.61
CA THR A 99 -5.01 -17.23 22.83
C THR A 99 -5.80 -15.95 23.05
N MET A 100 -5.14 -14.80 22.92
CA MET A 100 -5.76 -13.50 23.07
C MET A 100 -6.79 -13.21 21.97
N ILE A 101 -6.48 -13.49 20.69
CA ILE A 101 -7.44 -13.22 19.61
C ILE A 101 -8.69 -14.10 19.74
N ARG A 102 -8.53 -15.37 20.16
CA ARG A 102 -9.67 -16.26 20.44
C ARG A 102 -10.50 -15.72 21.60
N MET A 103 -9.86 -15.28 22.69
CA MET A 103 -10.56 -14.66 23.81
C MET A 103 -11.36 -13.42 23.38
N VAL A 104 -10.80 -12.57 22.52
CA VAL A 104 -11.48 -11.41 21.94
C VAL A 104 -12.65 -11.85 21.06
N ASN A 105 -12.46 -12.84 20.19
CA ASN A 105 -13.50 -13.37 19.30
C ASN A 105 -14.69 -13.95 20.09
N VAL A 106 -14.40 -14.72 21.15
CA VAL A 106 -15.44 -15.26 22.05
C VAL A 106 -16.16 -14.14 22.78
N ARG A 107 -15.41 -13.19 23.37
CA ARG A 107 -15.97 -12.16 24.25
C ARG A 107 -16.82 -11.13 23.50
N TYR A 108 -16.40 -10.72 22.31
CA TYR A 108 -17.02 -9.61 21.60
C TYR A 108 -17.84 -10.04 20.38
N LEU A 109 -17.54 -11.19 19.77
CA LEU A 109 -18.24 -11.69 18.57
C LEU A 109 -19.00 -13.00 18.81
N GLY A 110 -18.83 -13.64 19.98
CA GLY A 110 -19.54 -14.89 20.32
C GLY A 110 -19.04 -16.12 19.56
N HIS A 111 -17.86 -16.05 18.97
CA HIS A 111 -17.29 -17.08 18.11
C HIS A 111 -16.09 -17.76 18.77
N ASP A 112 -16.19 -19.07 19.04
CA ASP A 112 -15.13 -19.84 19.69
C ASP A 112 -14.13 -20.47 18.70
N TRP A 113 -13.54 -19.62 17.86
CA TRP A 113 -12.44 -20.02 16.98
C TRP A 113 -11.38 -18.92 16.88
N THR A 114 -10.15 -19.31 16.55
CA THR A 114 -9.05 -18.39 16.23
C THR A 114 -9.27 -17.79 14.85
N THR A 115 -9.02 -16.49 14.72
CA THR A 115 -8.98 -15.79 13.43
C THR A 115 -7.66 -15.04 13.30
N ASP A 116 -7.33 -14.62 12.10
CA ASP A 116 -6.13 -13.84 11.79
C ASP A 116 -6.25 -12.36 12.21
N VAL A 117 -7.39 -11.75 11.90
CA VAL A 117 -7.65 -10.34 12.20
C VAL A 117 -9.08 -10.12 12.70
N ILE A 118 -9.23 -9.23 13.68
CA ILE A 118 -10.53 -8.72 14.15
C ILE A 118 -10.47 -7.20 14.09
N THR A 119 -11.48 -6.61 13.48
CA THR A 119 -11.59 -5.15 13.33
C THR A 119 -12.81 -4.65 14.10
N PHE A 120 -12.60 -3.68 14.99
CA PHE A 120 -13.65 -3.03 15.77
C PHE A 120 -13.77 -1.57 15.34
N PRO A 121 -14.81 -1.20 14.57
CA PRO A 121 -15.12 0.20 14.33
C PRO A 121 -15.73 0.81 15.60
N LEU A 122 -15.10 1.85 16.14
CA LEU A 122 -15.56 2.59 17.32
C LEU A 122 -16.36 3.83 16.93
N ASN A 123 -15.93 4.54 15.88
CA ASN A 123 -16.62 5.70 15.32
C ASN A 123 -16.40 5.80 13.81
N THR A 124 -17.33 6.42 13.08
CA THR A 124 -17.28 6.57 11.63
C THR A 124 -16.93 7.97 11.16
N ASP A 125 -17.08 9.00 12.00
CA ASP A 125 -16.61 10.37 11.72
C ASP A 125 -16.29 11.13 13.03
N PRO A 126 -15.01 11.40 13.35
CA PRO A 126 -13.81 10.90 12.66
C PRO A 126 -13.71 9.37 12.74
N ILE A 127 -12.94 8.76 11.83
CA ILE A 127 -12.80 7.29 11.78
C ILE A 127 -12.02 6.85 13.02
N GLU A 128 -12.65 6.09 13.92
CA GLU A 128 -11.97 5.53 15.09
C GLU A 128 -12.17 4.03 15.13
N GLY A 129 -11.09 3.27 15.36
CA GLY A 129 -11.20 1.82 15.40
C GLY A 129 -9.96 1.12 15.91
N GLU A 130 -10.14 -0.14 16.27
CA GLU A 130 -9.07 -1.02 16.74
C GLU A 130 -8.96 -2.25 15.82
N ILE A 131 -7.73 -2.67 15.56
CA ILE A 131 -7.42 -3.84 14.73
C ILE A 131 -6.57 -4.79 15.57
N TYR A 132 -7.11 -5.97 15.87
CA TYR A 132 -6.43 -7.04 16.59
C TYR A 132 -5.90 -8.05 15.59
N ILE A 133 -4.60 -8.33 15.63
CA ILE A 133 -3.94 -9.24 14.69
C ILE A 133 -3.21 -10.33 15.47
N SER A 134 -3.48 -11.60 15.15
CA SER A 134 -2.71 -12.71 15.70
C SER A 134 -1.40 -12.90 14.94
N VAL A 135 -0.29 -12.69 15.64
CA VAL A 135 1.06 -12.88 15.10
C VAL A 135 1.35 -14.36 14.84
N ASP A 136 0.77 -15.26 15.64
CA ASP A 136 0.96 -16.70 15.47
C ASP A 136 0.22 -17.23 14.24
N THR A 137 -1.01 -16.77 14.02
CA THR A 137 -1.76 -17.06 12.79
C THR A 137 -1.06 -16.47 11.58
N ALA A 138 -0.64 -15.20 11.64
CA ALA A 138 0.12 -14.56 10.57
C ALA A 138 1.43 -15.32 10.25
N ARG A 139 2.12 -15.88 11.26
CA ARG A 139 3.33 -16.70 11.06
C ARG A 139 3.04 -17.99 10.30
N ARG A 140 1.94 -18.66 10.60
CA ARG A 140 1.51 -19.87 9.86
C ARG A 140 1.13 -19.52 8.42
N GLN A 141 0.30 -18.50 8.22
CA GLN A 141 -0.11 -18.03 6.90
C GLN A 141 1.11 -17.60 6.05
N ALA A 142 2.05 -16.86 6.63
CA ALA A 142 3.27 -16.46 5.94
C ALA A 142 4.12 -17.67 5.49
N ALA A 143 4.24 -18.69 6.35
CA ALA A 143 4.96 -19.92 6.02
C ALA A 143 4.25 -20.72 4.91
N GLU A 144 2.93 -20.83 4.95
CA GLU A 144 2.12 -21.51 3.94
C GLU A 144 2.17 -20.81 2.58
N ALA A 145 2.15 -19.47 2.59
CA ALA A 145 2.24 -18.65 1.38
C ALA A 145 3.68 -18.45 0.87
N GLY A 146 4.70 -18.89 1.62
CA GLY A 146 6.10 -18.70 1.25
C GLY A 146 6.56 -17.23 1.27
N VAL A 147 5.91 -16.38 2.08
CA VAL A 147 6.23 -14.95 2.22
C VAL A 147 6.83 -14.65 3.59
N SER A 148 7.43 -13.46 3.73
CA SER A 148 7.92 -13.03 5.04
C SER A 148 6.76 -12.69 5.99
N LEU A 149 6.93 -12.93 7.29
CA LEU A 149 5.96 -12.54 8.31
C LEU A 149 5.67 -11.02 8.29
N ARG A 150 6.68 -10.22 7.93
CA ARG A 150 6.52 -8.77 7.72
C ARG A 150 5.49 -8.49 6.62
N ASN A 151 5.55 -9.19 5.49
CA ASN A 151 4.62 -8.99 4.38
C ASN A 151 3.19 -9.37 4.79
N GLU A 152 3.04 -10.48 5.50
CA GLU A 152 1.73 -10.94 5.96
C GLU A 152 1.11 -9.98 6.97
N LEU A 153 1.90 -9.47 7.92
CA LEU A 153 1.41 -8.47 8.87
C LEU A 153 1.00 -7.15 8.18
N VAL A 154 1.74 -6.70 7.17
CA VAL A 154 1.34 -5.54 6.37
C VAL A 154 0.02 -5.82 5.64
N ARG A 155 -0.13 -7.01 5.04
CA ARG A 155 -1.36 -7.43 4.38
C ARG A 155 -2.56 -7.41 5.34
N LEU A 156 -2.42 -7.98 6.53
CA LEU A 156 -3.47 -8.01 7.56
C LEU A 156 -3.82 -6.62 8.09
N VAL A 157 -2.84 -5.73 8.27
CA VAL A 157 -3.09 -4.32 8.64
C VAL A 157 -3.86 -3.60 7.54
N VAL A 158 -3.43 -3.71 6.28
CA VAL A 158 -4.14 -3.09 5.15
C VAL A 158 -5.57 -3.62 5.05
N HIS A 159 -5.75 -4.92 5.22
CA HIS A 159 -7.05 -5.58 5.22
C HIS A 159 -7.96 -5.02 6.33
N GLY A 160 -7.47 -4.94 7.58
CA GLY A 160 -8.22 -4.40 8.71
C GLY A 160 -8.58 -2.92 8.53
N VAL A 161 -7.66 -2.09 8.01
CA VAL A 161 -7.95 -0.68 7.72
C VAL A 161 -9.02 -0.56 6.64
N LEU A 162 -8.96 -1.34 5.56
CA LEU A 162 -9.99 -1.32 4.53
C LEU A 162 -11.38 -1.68 5.11
N HIS A 163 -11.45 -2.64 6.03
CA HIS A 163 -12.70 -2.91 6.75
C HIS A 163 -13.18 -1.74 7.61
N LEU A 164 -12.27 -1.03 8.31
CA LEU A 164 -12.63 0.19 9.04
C LEU A 164 -13.19 1.29 8.12
N LEU A 165 -12.73 1.36 6.87
CA LEU A 165 -13.23 2.30 5.87
C LEU A 165 -14.56 1.86 5.23
N GLY A 166 -15.13 0.73 5.65
CA GLY A 166 -16.41 0.22 5.18
C GLY A 166 -16.33 -0.67 3.93
N TYR A 167 -15.13 -1.11 3.53
CA TYR A 167 -15.01 -2.18 2.55
C TYR A 167 -15.40 -3.52 3.19
N ASP A 168 -16.17 -4.32 2.46
CA ASP A 168 -16.66 -5.62 2.91
C ASP A 168 -16.19 -6.70 1.91
N ASP A 169 -16.21 -7.96 2.29
CA ASP A 169 -15.74 -9.10 1.48
C ASP A 169 -16.70 -10.30 1.49
N ARG A 170 -17.93 -10.07 1.97
CA ARG A 170 -19.02 -11.05 2.07
C ARG A 170 -19.48 -11.61 0.72
N THR A 171 -19.49 -10.79 -0.33
CA THR A 171 -19.83 -11.25 -1.69
C THR A 171 -18.59 -11.38 -2.56
N LYS A 172 -18.65 -12.24 -3.58
CA LYS A 172 -17.54 -12.43 -4.54
C LYS A 172 -17.10 -11.11 -5.21
N ALA A 173 -18.05 -10.25 -5.56
CA ALA A 173 -17.77 -8.97 -6.20
C ALA A 173 -17.07 -8.00 -5.24
N GLN A 174 -17.57 -7.88 -4.00
CA GLN A 174 -16.95 -7.04 -2.98
C GLN A 174 -15.54 -7.53 -2.62
N ARG A 175 -15.37 -8.85 -2.46
CA ARG A 175 -14.06 -9.47 -2.23
C ARG A 175 -13.06 -9.16 -3.34
N GLN A 176 -13.47 -9.23 -4.60
CA GLN A 176 -12.59 -8.88 -5.72
C GLN A 176 -12.18 -7.40 -5.70
N GLN A 177 -13.12 -6.50 -5.40
CA GLN A 177 -12.84 -5.08 -5.28
C GLN A 177 -11.88 -4.77 -4.12
N MET A 178 -12.14 -5.35 -2.95
CA MET A 178 -11.29 -5.18 -1.77
C MET A 178 -9.90 -5.78 -1.99
N HIS A 179 -9.83 -6.98 -2.58
CA HIS A 179 -8.56 -7.63 -2.90
C HIS A 179 -7.71 -6.79 -3.86
N ALA A 180 -8.30 -6.23 -4.92
CA ALA A 180 -7.57 -5.37 -5.85
C ALA A 180 -7.01 -4.11 -5.17
N ARG A 181 -7.75 -3.52 -4.22
CA ARG A 181 -7.25 -2.38 -3.41
C ARG A 181 -6.15 -2.79 -2.46
N GLN A 182 -6.35 -3.91 -1.76
CA GLN A 182 -5.37 -4.47 -0.84
C GLN A 182 -4.03 -4.67 -1.55
N GLU A 183 -4.04 -5.31 -2.73
CA GLU A 183 -2.81 -5.61 -3.45
C GLU A 183 -2.10 -4.35 -3.93
N LYS A 184 -2.85 -3.36 -4.44
CA LYS A 184 -2.31 -2.04 -4.79
C LYS A 184 -1.54 -1.41 -3.63
N TYR A 185 -2.09 -1.42 -2.42
CA TYR A 185 -1.43 -0.81 -1.26
C TYR A 185 -0.27 -1.64 -0.75
N VAL A 186 -0.42 -2.97 -0.66
CA VAL A 186 0.65 -3.87 -0.21
C VAL A 186 1.86 -3.77 -1.13
N GLU A 187 1.66 -3.80 -2.45
CA GLU A 187 2.74 -3.63 -3.42
C GLU A 187 3.45 -2.28 -3.24
N HIS A 188 2.70 -1.19 -3.05
CA HIS A 188 3.29 0.12 -2.82
C HIS A 188 4.11 0.17 -1.52
N ILE A 189 3.63 -0.41 -0.42
CA ILE A 189 4.32 -0.36 0.88
C ILE A 189 5.59 -1.21 0.89
N LEU A 190 5.57 -2.37 0.20
CA LEU A 190 6.68 -3.32 0.23
C LEU A 190 7.79 -2.99 -0.77
N HIS A 191 7.50 -2.25 -1.84
CA HIS A 191 8.48 -1.86 -2.87
C HIS A 191 8.95 -0.39 -2.77
N SER A 192 8.52 0.35 -1.74
CA SER A 192 8.88 1.77 -1.52
C SER A 192 9.75 2.03 -0.29
#